data_AF-A0A8S4FKA5-F1
#
_entry.id   AF-A0A8S4FKA5-F1
#
_cell.length_a   1.000
_cell.length_b   1.000
_cell.length_c   1.000
_cell.angle_alpha   90.00
_cell.angle_beta   90.00
_cell.angle_gamma   90.00
#
_symmetry.space_group_name_H-M   'P 1'
#
loop_
_entity.id
_entity.type
_entity.pdbx_description
1 polymer ?
#
loop_
_entity_poly.entity_id
_entity_poly.type
_entity_poly.pdbx_seq_one_letter_code
_entity_poly.pdbx_strand_id
1 'polypeptide(L)'
;MARRRGNKLLVGVDEEGVLENTYKLTCGHVFHEFCIRGWCIVGKRQTCPYCRERVDLKRMFTNPWDGPHILYGQLLDWIRWLVAWQPLVLLLAQGFNWVLGLE
;
A
#
# COMPACT_ATOMS: atom_id res chain seq x y z
N MET A 1 -3.09 -14.75 -30.30
CA MET A 1 -1.75 -15.02 -29.72
C MET A 1 -1.72 -14.52 -28.28
N ALA A 2 -1.67 -15.45 -27.32
CA ALA A 2 -1.10 -15.35 -25.96
C ALA A 2 -1.62 -16.57 -25.18
N ARG A 3 -1.02 -17.72 -25.47
CA ARG A 3 -1.29 -19.00 -24.82
C ARG A 3 -0.28 -19.08 -23.68
N ARG A 4 -0.69 -19.04 -22.41
CA ARG A 4 0.09 -19.66 -21.33
C ARG A 4 -0.82 -20.45 -20.41
N ARG A 5 -0.51 -21.75 -20.43
CA ARG A 5 -1.01 -22.83 -19.59
C ARG A 5 -0.83 -22.43 -18.13
N GLY A 6 -1.77 -22.81 -17.27
CA GLY A 6 -1.47 -22.93 -15.84
C GLY A 6 -0.32 -23.92 -15.69
N ASN A 7 0.85 -23.42 -15.31
CA ASN A 7 1.93 -24.29 -14.87
C ASN A 7 1.73 -24.54 -13.37
N LYS A 8 1.84 -25.81 -12.98
CA LYS A 8 2.04 -26.21 -11.59
C LYS A 8 3.32 -25.51 -11.11
N LEU A 9 3.24 -24.86 -9.94
CA LEU A 9 4.27 -24.03 -9.32
C LEU A 9 5.69 -24.60 -9.53
N LEU A 10 6.58 -23.78 -10.11
CA LEU A 10 7.99 -24.09 -10.38
C LEU A 10 8.90 -23.47 -9.30
N VAL A 11 8.53 -23.62 -8.03
CA VAL A 11 9.32 -23.06 -6.92
C VAL A 11 9.65 -24.18 -5.95
N GLY A 12 10.95 -24.40 -5.73
CA GLY A 12 11.45 -25.37 -4.76
C GLY A 12 11.07 -24.97 -3.34
N VAL A 13 11.07 -25.95 -2.43
CA VAL A 13 10.56 -25.87 -1.04
C VAL A 13 11.16 -24.73 -0.19
N ASP A 14 12.23 -24.07 -0.65
CA ASP A 14 12.97 -23.03 0.09
C ASP A 14 12.91 -21.62 -0.52
N GLU A 15 12.11 -21.39 -1.56
CA GLU A 15 11.89 -20.03 -2.10
C GLU A 15 10.44 -19.58 -1.87
N GLU A 16 10.26 -18.27 -1.65
CA GLU A 16 8.99 -17.61 -1.31
C GLU A 16 7.97 -17.78 -2.45
N GLY A 17 7.34 -18.96 -2.52
CA GLY A 17 6.36 -19.30 -3.52
C GLY A 17 5.15 -18.39 -3.37
N VAL A 18 5.01 -17.45 -4.31
CA VAL A 18 3.82 -16.61 -4.44
C VAL A 18 2.64 -17.55 -4.75
N LEU A 19 1.92 -18.00 -3.73
CA LEU A 19 0.59 -18.56 -3.89
C LEU A 19 -0.29 -17.42 -4.41
N GLU A 20 -0.36 -17.28 -5.74
CA GLU A 20 -1.15 -16.24 -6.38
C GLU A 20 -2.63 -16.41 -6.00
N ASN A 21 -3.19 -15.41 -5.30
CA ASN A 21 -4.62 -15.41 -5.00
C ASN A 21 -5.43 -15.43 -6.30
N THR A 22 -6.46 -16.26 -6.32
CA THR A 22 -7.39 -16.33 -7.45
C THR A 22 -8.48 -15.29 -7.26
N TYR A 23 -8.61 -14.37 -8.20
CA TYR A 23 -9.57 -13.27 -8.17
C TYR A 23 -10.78 -13.58 -9.04
N LYS A 24 -11.97 -13.49 -8.44
CA LYS A 24 -13.24 -13.60 -9.17
C LYS A 24 -13.71 -12.20 -9.59
N LEU A 25 -13.80 -11.99 -10.89
CA LEU A 25 -14.33 -10.76 -11.48
C LEU A 25 -15.84 -10.62 -11.26
N THR A 26 -16.36 -9.42 -11.47
CA THR A 26 -17.80 -9.10 -11.44
C THR A 26 -18.60 -9.92 -12.47
N CYS A 27 -17.99 -10.23 -13.62
CA CYS A 27 -18.56 -11.13 -14.63
C CYS A 27 -18.53 -12.61 -14.25
N GLY A 28 -18.16 -12.96 -13.01
CA GLY A 28 -18.13 -14.33 -12.50
C GLY A 28 -16.91 -15.16 -12.90
N HIS A 29 -16.05 -14.65 -13.78
CA HIS A 29 -14.86 -15.35 -14.25
C HIS A 29 -13.71 -15.26 -13.24
N VAL A 30 -13.02 -16.37 -13.06
CA VAL A 30 -11.98 -16.57 -12.05
C VAL A 30 -10.62 -16.58 -12.75
N PHE A 31 -9.70 -15.73 -12.31
CA PHE A 31 -8.35 -15.59 -12.87
C PHE A 31 -7.31 -15.39 -11.77
N HIS A 32 -6.03 -15.68 -12.03
CA HIS A 32 -4.96 -15.29 -11.10
C HIS A 32 -4.80 -13.78 -11.06
N GLU A 33 -4.53 -13.24 -9.87
CA GLU A 33 -4.35 -11.81 -9.61
C GLU A 33 -3.30 -11.17 -10.54
N PHE A 34 -2.16 -11.84 -10.78
CA PHE A 34 -1.13 -11.31 -11.68
C PHE A 34 -1.52 -11.42 -13.16
N CYS A 35 -2.23 -12.47 -13.55
CA CYS A 35 -2.67 -12.65 -14.94
C CYS A 35 -3.63 -11.52 -15.35
N ILE A 36 -4.59 -11.17 -14.49
CA ILE A 36 -5.56 -10.10 -14.78
C ILE A 36 -4.94 -8.70 -14.63
N ARG A 37 -4.03 -8.48 -13.66
CA ARG A 37 -3.24 -7.24 -13.58
C ARG A 37 -2.39 -7.05 -14.83
N GLY A 38 -1.63 -8.08 -15.25
CA GLY A 38 -0.82 -8.06 -16.45
C GLY A 38 -1.64 -7.82 -17.72
N TRP A 39 -2.83 -8.43 -17.83
CA TRP A 39 -3.76 -8.18 -18.93
C TRP A 39 -4.20 -6.71 -19.02
N CYS A 40 -4.58 -6.12 -17.89
CA CYS A 40 -5.01 -4.73 -17.81
C CYS A 40 -3.87 -3.74 -18.12
N ILE A 41 -2.64 -4.05 -17.67
CA ILE A 41 -1.44 -3.21 -17.88
C ILE A 41 -0.93 -3.30 -19.32
N VAL A 42 -0.71 -4.52 -19.83
CA VAL A 42 -0.07 -4.77 -21.14
C VAL A 42 -1.04 -4.47 -22.27
N GLY A 43 -2.33 -4.79 -22.10
CA GLY A 43 -3.33 -4.67 -23.16
C GLY A 43 -3.99 -3.29 -23.28
N LYS A 44 -3.86 -2.41 -22.27
CA LYS A 44 -4.65 -1.16 -22.11
C LYS A 44 -6.17 -1.36 -22.20
N ARG A 45 -6.67 -2.60 -22.03
CA ARG A 45 -8.09 -2.96 -22.12
C ARG A 45 -8.58 -3.38 -20.74
N GLN A 46 -9.38 -2.52 -20.11
CA GLN A 46 -10.01 -2.77 -18.80
C GLN A 46 -11.24 -3.69 -18.90
N THR A 47 -11.10 -4.80 -19.64
CA THR A 47 -12.21 -5.68 -19.98
C THR A 47 -11.82 -7.15 -19.84
N CYS A 48 -12.77 -7.95 -19.35
CA CYS A 48 -12.61 -9.40 -19.24
C CYS A 48 -12.29 -10.03 -20.63
N PRO A 49 -11.31 -10.95 -20.74
CA PRO A 49 -10.95 -11.55 -22.02
C PRO A 49 -12.04 -12.46 -22.61
N TYR A 50 -12.93 -13.03 -21.78
CA TYR A 50 -14.03 -13.88 -22.25
C TYR A 50 -15.29 -13.07 -22.57
N CYS A 51 -15.76 -12.27 -21.60
CA CYS A 51 -17.06 -11.61 -21.69
C CYS A 51 -16.99 -10.18 -22.23
N ARG A 52 -15.80 -9.57 -22.30
CA ARG A 52 -15.59 -8.15 -22.58
C ARG A 52 -16.28 -7.18 -21.63
N GLU A 53 -16.83 -7.68 -20.51
CA GLU A 53 -17.37 -6.86 -19.44
C GLU A 53 -16.28 -6.00 -18.79
N ARG A 54 -16.63 -4.78 -18.38
CA ARG A 54 -15.68 -3.85 -17.75
C ARG A 54 -15.26 -4.36 -16.37
N VAL A 55 -13.95 -4.28 -16.11
CA VAL A 55 -13.36 -4.71 -14.83
C VAL A 55 -13.12 -3.48 -13.95
N ASP A 56 -13.49 -3.55 -12.67
CA ASP A 56 -13.23 -2.51 -11.68
C ASP A 56 -11.79 -2.55 -11.16
N LEU A 57 -10.91 -1.79 -11.80
CA LEU A 57 -9.48 -1.75 -11.44
C LEU A 57 -9.18 -1.13 -10.10
N LYS A 58 -10.07 -0.26 -9.58
CA LYS A 58 -9.85 0.45 -8.32
C LYS A 58 -9.71 -0.50 -7.14
N ARG A 59 -10.29 -1.71 -7.22
CA ARG A 59 -10.13 -2.77 -6.22
C ARG A 59 -8.86 -3.61 -6.40
N MET A 60 -8.31 -3.67 -7.61
CA MET A 60 -7.16 -4.53 -7.92
C MET A 60 -5.81 -3.79 -7.83
N PHE A 61 -5.83 -2.48 -8.09
CA PHE A 61 -4.71 -1.56 -7.97
C PHE A 61 -4.88 -0.73 -6.71
N THR A 62 -4.75 -1.35 -5.54
CA THR A 62 -4.20 -0.63 -4.40
C THR A 62 -2.74 -0.35 -4.75
N ASN A 63 -2.52 0.89 -5.20
CA ASN A 63 -1.24 1.55 -5.32
C ASN A 63 -0.25 1.08 -4.23
N PRO A 64 0.79 0.30 -4.60
CA PRO A 64 1.80 -0.17 -3.65
C PRO A 64 2.57 0.99 -3.00
N TRP A 65 2.53 2.17 -3.63
CA TRP A 65 3.27 3.37 -3.28
C TRP A 65 2.48 4.38 -2.43
N ASP A 66 1.19 4.14 -2.16
CA ASP A 66 0.38 5.01 -1.30
C ASP A 66 0.56 4.71 0.19
N GLY A 67 1.04 3.51 0.54
CA GLY A 67 1.34 3.11 1.93
C GLY A 67 2.40 3.96 2.64
N PRO A 68 3.56 4.29 2.03
CA PRO A 68 4.61 5.01 2.73
C PRO A 68 4.33 6.52 2.93
N HIS A 69 3.51 7.16 2.09
CA HIS A 69 3.32 8.62 2.16
C HIS A 69 2.43 9.05 3.35
N ILE A 70 1.48 8.21 3.75
CA ILE A 70 0.58 8.48 4.88
C ILE A 70 1.33 8.43 6.22
N LEU A 71 2.25 7.47 6.38
CA LEU A 71 3.08 7.34 7.57
C LEU A 71 4.08 8.51 7.70
N TYR A 72 4.68 8.92 6.57
CA TYR A 72 5.60 10.06 6.54
C TYR A 72 4.92 11.38 6.90
N GLY A 73 3.70 11.60 6.39
CA GLY A 73 2.89 12.77 6.75
C GLY A 73 2.59 12.83 8.24
N GLN A 74 2.17 11.71 8.84
CA GLN A 74 1.90 11.64 10.28
C GLN A 74 3.16 11.89 11.13
N LEU A 75 4.29 11.28 10.78
CA LEU A 75 5.54 11.46 11.51
C LEU A 75 6.03 12.92 11.47
N LEU A 76 5.93 13.58 10.32
CA LEU A 76 6.34 14.98 10.16
C LEU A 76 5.50 15.93 11.04
N ASP A 77 4.19 15.70 11.14
CA ASP A 77 3.30 16.47 12.02
C ASP A 77 3.64 16.27 13.51
N TRP A 78 3.97 15.04 13.92
CA TRP A 78 4.47 14.75 15.28
C TRP A 78 5.74 15.52 15.61
N ILE A 79 6.71 15.53 14.69
CA ILE A 79 7.98 16.27 14.85
C ILE A 79 7.70 17.77 14.99
N ARG A 80 6.84 18.34 14.12
CA ARG A 80 6.47 19.76 14.17
C ARG A 80 5.83 20.13 15.51
N TRP A 81 4.95 19.27 16.03
CA TRP A 81 4.30 19.47 17.32
C TRP A 81 5.31 19.43 18.49
N LEU A 82 6.25 18.48 18.48
CA LEU A 82 7.33 18.39 19.49
C LEU A 82 8.22 19.64 19.50
N VAL A 83 8.59 20.15 18.31
CA VAL A 83 9.42 21.37 18.18
C VAL A 83 8.66 22.62 18.64
N ALA A 84 7.36 22.73 18.33
CA ALA A 84 6.54 23.85 18.79
C ALA A 84 6.41 23.91 20.33
N TRP A 85 6.56 22.76 21.01
CA TRP A 85 6.47 22.69 22.46
C TRP A 85 7.78 22.97 23.21
N GLN A 86 8.93 22.78 22.56
CA GLN A 86 10.25 23.10 23.13
C GLN A 86 10.32 24.49 23.79
N PRO A 87 9.89 25.61 23.15
CA PRO A 87 9.92 26.92 23.81
C PRO A 87 8.99 27.01 25.01
N LEU A 88 7.85 26.32 24.99
CA LEU A 88 6.89 26.32 26.10
C LEU A 88 7.43 25.52 27.30
N VAL A 89 8.06 24.37 27.05
CA VAL A 89 8.67 23.53 28.10
C VAL A 89 9.86 24.23 28.75
N LEU A 90 10.72 24.89 27.97
CA LEU A 90 11.86 25.65 28.50
C LEU A 90 11.42 26.85 29.34
N LEU A 91 10.41 27.60 28.90
CA LEU A 91 9.84 28.70 29.66
C LEU A 91 9.19 28.23 30.97
N LEU A 92 8.45 27.12 30.93
CA LEU A 92 7.87 26.53 32.14
C LEU A 92 8.96 26.02 33.10
N ALA A 93 10.01 25.38 32.60
CA ALA A 93 11.11 24.90 33.42
C ALA A 93 11.90 26.04 34.07
N GLN A 94 12.16 27.12 33.33
CA GLN A 94 12.80 28.33 33.88
C GLN A 94 11.90 29.04 34.89
N GLY A 95 10.60 29.14 34.61
CA GLY A 95 9.63 29.69 35.56
C GLY A 95 9.53 28.86 36.84
N PHE A 96 9.53 27.53 36.73
CA PHE A 96 9.51 26.62 37.88
C PHE A 96 10.79 26.70 38.71
N ASN A 97 11.96 26.75 38.07
CA ASN A 97 13.24 26.96 38.77
C ASN A 97 13.28 28.31 39.51
N TRP A 98 12.75 29.37 38.90
CA TRP A 98 12.63 30.68 39.54
C TRP A 98 11.66 30.66 40.72
N VAL A 99 10.50 30.01 40.59
CA VAL A 99 9.49 29.89 41.66
C VAL A 99 9.99 29.05 42.84
N LEU A 100 10.74 27.98 42.57
CA LEU A 100 11.37 27.17 43.62
C LEU A 100 12.61 27.83 44.24
N GLY A 101 13.04 28.99 43.73
CA GLY A 101 14.20 29.71 44.24
C GLY A 101 15.49 28.90 44.13
N LEU A 102 15.61 28.06 43.09
CA LEU A 102 16.83 27.29 42.82
C LEU A 102 17.81 28.12 41.97
N GLU A 103 18.04 29.35 42.40
CA GLU A 103 19.25 30.15 42.17
C GLU A 103 19.92 30.36 43.53
#